data_AF-A0A7S4E1I7-F1
#
_entry.id   AF-A0A7S4E1I7-F1
#
_cell.length_a   1.000
_cell.length_b   1.000
_cell.length_c   1.000
_cell.angle_alpha   90.00
_cell.angle_beta   90.00
_cell.angle_gamma   90.00
#
_symmetry.space_group_name_H-M   'P 1'
#
loop_
_entity.id
_entity.type
_entity.pdbx_description
1 polymer ?
#
loop_
_entity_poly.entity_id
_entity_poly.type
_entity_poly.pdbx_seq_one_letter_code
_entity_poly.pdbx_strand_id
1 'polypeptide(L)'
;ILCQFFEPPLLKVALHALKDMGFSVNPEFVQFVFEIPILENLVCLGAQAENKALRDAAVRALRSRNININNSESVRADHRTRVKLAFIRRFATEILFKYDTKR
;
A
#
# COMPACT_ATOMS: atom_id res chain seq x y z
N ILE A 1 -4.30 -1.87 2.42
CA ILE A 1 -4.50 -0.54 1.77
C ILE A 1 -5.70 0.19 2.38
N LEU A 2 -6.90 -0.41 2.37
CA LEU A 2 -8.13 0.22 2.89
C LEU A 2 -8.03 0.77 4.32
N CYS A 3 -7.31 0.10 5.22
CA CYS A 3 -7.08 0.60 6.59
C CYS A 3 -6.46 2.01 6.67
N GLN A 4 -5.78 2.46 5.61
CA GLN A 4 -5.14 3.78 5.54
C GLN A 4 -6.14 4.88 5.12
N PHE A 5 -7.37 4.52 4.75
CA PHE A 5 -8.41 5.49 4.37
C PHE A 5 -9.09 6.15 5.57
N PHE A 6 -9.01 5.52 6.74
CA PHE A 6 -9.60 6.01 7.99
C PHE A 6 -8.73 7.10 8.63
N GLU A 7 -9.38 7.95 9.44
CA GLU A 7 -8.73 8.98 10.24
C GLU A 7 -9.10 8.77 11.73
N PRO A 8 -8.16 8.30 12.59
CA PRO A 8 -6.80 7.88 12.26
C PRO A 8 -6.74 6.52 11.50
N PRO A 9 -5.63 6.23 10.79
CA PRO A 9 -5.44 4.95 10.10
C PRO A 9 -5.53 3.73 11.05
N LEU A 10 -6.17 2.66 10.58
CA LEU A 10 -6.34 1.41 11.34
C LEU A 10 -5.08 0.52 11.24
N LEU A 11 -3.93 1.00 11.72
CA LEU A 11 -2.62 0.34 11.56
C LEU A 11 -2.57 -1.06 12.17
N LYS A 12 -3.15 -1.25 13.38
CA LYS A 12 -3.16 -2.56 14.04
C LYS A 12 -3.87 -3.61 13.19
N VAL A 13 -5.00 -3.26 12.59
CA VAL A 13 -5.77 -4.14 11.70
C VAL A 13 -4.97 -4.44 10.43
N ALA A 14 -4.33 -3.43 9.85
CA ALA A 14 -3.52 -3.62 8.64
C ALA A 14 -2.33 -4.57 8.89
N LEU A 15 -1.62 -4.39 10.00
CA LEU A 15 -0.48 -5.23 10.36
C LEU A 15 -0.90 -6.66 10.72
N HIS A 16 -2.05 -6.83 11.36
CA HIS A 16 -2.60 -8.16 11.61
C HIS A 16 -2.96 -8.87 10.29
N ALA A 17 -3.68 -8.19 9.40
CA ALA A 17 -4.03 -8.75 8.08
C ALA A 17 -2.80 -9.13 7.25
N LEU A 18 -1.70 -8.35 7.33
CA LEU A 18 -0.45 -8.68 6.65
C LEU A 18 0.19 -9.98 7.18
N LYS A 19 0.07 -10.26 8.48
CA LYS A 19 0.55 -11.53 9.05
C LYS A 19 -0.27 -12.71 8.53
N ASP A 20 -1.59 -12.54 8.45
CA ASP A 20 -2.50 -13.61 7.99
C ASP A 20 -2.36 -13.88 6.48
N MET A 21 -2.05 -12.85 5.68
CA MET A 21 -1.78 -12.99 4.25
C MET A 21 -0.52 -13.80 3.93
N GLY A 22 0.40 -13.97 4.90
CA GLY A 22 1.68 -14.65 4.68
C GLY A 22 2.47 -14.02 3.52
N PHE A 23 2.87 -14.85 2.56
CA PHE A 23 3.68 -14.45 1.39
C PHE A 23 2.87 -14.14 0.13
N SER A 24 1.54 -14.09 0.23
CA SER A 24 0.63 -13.89 -0.92
C SER A 24 0.46 -12.43 -1.37
N VAL A 25 1.27 -11.52 -0.84
CA VAL A 25 1.17 -10.09 -1.14
C VAL A 25 1.69 -9.81 -2.55
N ASN A 26 0.82 -9.28 -3.41
CA ASN A 26 1.21 -8.83 -4.74
C ASN A 26 2.03 -7.52 -4.66
N PRO A 27 3.29 -7.50 -5.14
CA PRO A 27 4.16 -6.33 -5.13
C PRO A 27 3.59 -5.07 -5.82
N GLU A 28 2.72 -5.25 -6.81
CA GLU A 28 2.13 -4.13 -7.57
C GLU A 28 1.27 -3.20 -6.70
N PHE A 29 0.70 -3.72 -5.61
CA PHE A 29 -0.16 -2.95 -4.73
C PHE A 29 0.63 -2.11 -3.70
N VAL A 30 1.94 -2.33 -3.56
CA VAL A 30 2.78 -1.61 -2.60
C VAL A 30 2.82 -0.10 -2.88
N GLN A 31 2.70 0.31 -4.15
CA GLN A 31 2.66 1.73 -4.55
C GLN A 31 1.50 2.52 -3.90
N PHE A 32 0.43 1.82 -3.50
CA PHE A 32 -0.74 2.41 -2.85
C PHE A 32 -0.62 2.48 -1.33
N VAL A 33 0.49 2.04 -0.76
CA VAL A 33 0.78 2.14 0.67
C VAL A 33 1.52 3.46 0.94
N PHE A 34 1.09 4.18 1.97
CA PHE A 34 1.71 5.42 2.41
C PHE A 34 2.05 5.46 3.89
N GLU A 35 1.46 4.58 4.70
CA GLU A 35 1.86 4.42 6.10
C GLU A 35 3.20 3.70 6.21
N ILE A 36 4.19 4.37 6.81
CA ILE A 36 5.56 3.86 6.98
C ILE A 36 5.60 2.52 7.73
N PRO A 37 4.88 2.33 8.86
CA PRO A 37 4.91 1.05 9.57
C PRO A 37 4.43 -0.14 8.72
N ILE A 38 3.52 0.11 7.78
CA ILE A 38 3.05 -0.94 6.85
C ILE A 38 4.15 -1.27 5.83
N LEU A 39 4.85 -0.26 5.30
CA LEU A 39 5.95 -0.46 4.36
C LEU A 39 7.13 -1.21 4.99
N GLU A 40 7.50 -0.86 6.21
CA GLU A 40 8.55 -1.58 6.96
C GLU A 40 8.20 -3.06 7.14
N ASN A 41 6.95 -3.35 7.50
CA ASN A 41 6.49 -4.72 7.63
C ASN A 41 6.55 -5.48 6.29
N LEU A 42 6.19 -4.83 5.17
CA LEU A 42 6.28 -5.41 3.83
C LEU A 42 7.73 -5.70 3.40
N VAL A 43 8.70 -4.88 3.81
CA VAL A 43 10.13 -5.17 3.60
C VAL A 43 10.52 -6.45 4.33
N CYS A 44 10.13 -6.59 5.61
CA CYS A 44 10.40 -7.78 6.41
C CYS A 44 9.73 -9.03 5.82
N LEU A 45 8.46 -8.93 5.45
CA LEU A 45 7.72 -10.03 4.80
C LEU A 45 8.39 -10.45 3.49
N GLY A 46 8.76 -9.50 2.64
CA GLY A 46 9.46 -9.80 1.39
C GLY A 46 10.82 -10.47 1.61
N ALA A 47 11.54 -10.11 2.67
CA ALA A 47 12.80 -10.78 3.03
C ALA A 47 12.58 -12.21 3.54
N GLN A 48 11.60 -12.42 4.43
CA GLN A 48 11.25 -13.74 4.98
C GLN A 48 10.72 -14.69 3.92
N ALA A 49 10.00 -14.15 2.92
CA ALA A 49 9.43 -14.89 1.80
C ALA A 49 10.44 -15.25 0.70
N GLU A 50 11.66 -14.72 0.79
CA GLU A 50 12.59 -14.63 -0.34
C GLU A 50 11.99 -13.92 -1.59
N ASN A 51 10.93 -13.13 -1.40
CA ASN A 51 10.25 -12.38 -2.46
C ASN A 51 10.95 -11.04 -2.69
N LYS A 52 11.99 -11.08 -3.54
CA LYS A 52 12.77 -9.88 -3.92
C LYS A 52 11.90 -8.77 -4.51
N ALA A 53 10.90 -9.10 -5.32
CA ALA A 53 10.02 -8.12 -5.95
C ALA A 53 9.22 -7.32 -4.91
N LEU A 54 8.65 -8.00 -3.92
CA LEU A 54 7.92 -7.38 -2.81
C LEU A 54 8.85 -6.49 -1.98
N ARG A 55 10.01 -7.03 -1.59
CA ARG A 55 11.00 -6.31 -0.78
C ARG A 55 11.47 -5.04 -1.49
N ASP A 56 11.84 -5.14 -2.76
CA ASP A 56 12.36 -4.01 -3.53
C ASP A 56 11.27 -2.95 -3.77
N ALA A 57 10.02 -3.37 -4.00
CA ALA A 57 8.88 -2.46 -4.11
C ALA A 57 8.64 -1.69 -2.79
N ALA A 58 8.69 -2.39 -1.65
CA ALA A 58 8.50 -1.79 -0.34
C ALA A 58 9.64 -0.83 0.03
N VAL A 59 10.90 -1.18 -0.27
CA VAL A 59 12.07 -0.29 -0.06
C VAL A 59 11.96 0.97 -0.92
N ARG A 60 11.59 0.85 -2.20
CA ARG A 60 11.39 2.02 -3.08
C ARG A 60 10.29 2.93 -2.55
N ALA A 61 9.16 2.36 -2.14
CA ALA A 61 8.06 3.12 -1.57
C ALA A 61 8.49 3.83 -0.27
N LEU A 62 9.20 3.13 0.63
CA LEU A 62 9.68 3.68 1.90
C LEU A 62 10.62 4.88 1.68
N ARG A 63 11.57 4.76 0.74
CA ARG A 63 12.46 5.88 0.37
C ARG A 63 11.67 7.08 -0.13
N SER A 64 10.69 6.86 -1.00
CA SER A 64 9.81 7.92 -1.49
C SER A 64 9.02 8.60 -0.37
N ARG A 65 8.55 7.84 0.63
CA ARG A 65 7.82 8.40 1.78
C ARG A 65 8.73 9.17 2.72
N ASN A 66 9.95 8.67 3.00
CA ASN A 66 10.92 9.38 3.84
C ASN A 66 11.31 10.74 3.27
N ILE A 67 11.48 10.84 1.95
CA ILE A 67 11.70 12.15 1.29
C ILE A 67 10.51 13.10 1.54
N ASN A 68 9.30 12.55 1.59
CA ASN A 68 8.05 13.31 1.76
C ASN A 68 7.77 13.72 3.22
N ILE A 69 8.44 13.12 4.23
CA ILE A 69 8.26 13.49 5.64
C ILE A 69 8.67 14.94 5.90
N ASN A 70 9.68 15.43 5.19
CA ASN A 70 10.18 16.79 5.33
C ASN A 70 9.27 17.85 4.67
N ASN A 71 8.22 17.42 3.96
CA ASN A 71 7.27 18.33 3.34
C ASN A 71 6.19 18.80 4.33
N SER A 72 5.52 19.90 3.99
CA SER A 72 4.40 20.43 4.76
C SER A 72 3.24 19.43 4.82
N GLU A 73 2.40 19.54 5.86
CA GLU A 73 1.25 18.64 6.03
C GLU A 73 0.29 18.70 4.83
N SER A 74 0.09 19.89 4.26
CA SER A 74 -0.72 20.07 3.04
C SER A 74 -0.20 19.23 1.86
N VAL A 75 1.12 19.23 1.63
CA VAL A 75 1.74 18.43 0.56
C VAL A 75 1.59 16.94 0.82
N ARG A 76 1.73 16.51 2.09
CA ARG A 76 1.53 15.11 2.48
C ARG A 76 0.07 14.68 2.32
N ALA A 77 -0.89 15.54 2.65
CA ALA A 77 -2.32 15.29 2.51
C ALA A 77 -2.75 15.19 1.04
N ASP A 78 -2.26 16.10 0.17
CA ASP A 78 -2.49 16.02 -1.28
C ASP A 78 -1.92 14.72 -1.85
N HIS A 79 -0.69 14.39 -1.49
CA HIS A 79 -0.06 13.14 -1.92
C HIS A 79 -0.87 11.90 -1.49
N ARG A 80 -1.30 11.84 -0.22
CA ARG A 80 -2.19 10.77 0.27
C ARG A 80 -3.48 10.69 -0.55
N THR A 81 -4.09 11.84 -0.85
CA THR A 81 -5.32 11.91 -1.66
C THR A 81 -5.10 11.36 -3.07
N ARG A 82 -4.02 11.76 -3.75
CA ARG A 82 -3.69 11.26 -5.10
C ARG A 82 -3.47 9.74 -5.10
N VAL A 83 -2.76 9.20 -4.10
CA VAL A 83 -2.54 7.76 -3.98
C VAL A 83 -3.87 7.01 -3.70
N LYS A 84 -4.72 7.53 -2.82
CA LYS A 84 -6.06 6.96 -2.54
C LYS A 84 -6.91 6.91 -3.81
N LEU A 85 -6.94 8.00 -4.59
CA LEU A 85 -7.67 8.06 -5.86
C LEU A 85 -7.12 7.08 -6.90
N ALA A 86 -5.81 6.95 -7.02
CA ALA A 86 -5.19 5.99 -7.93
C ALA A 86 -5.57 4.54 -7.57
N PHE A 87 -5.58 4.21 -6.27
CA PHE A 87 -6.04 2.90 -5.80
C PHE A 87 -7.52 2.67 -6.13
N ILE A 88 -8.40 3.63 -5.82
CA ILE A 88 -9.85 3.50 -6.11
C ILE A 88 -10.07 3.27 -7.60
N ARG A 89 -9.40 4.04 -8.48
CA ARG A 89 -9.50 3.86 -9.93
C ARG A 89 -9.08 2.45 -10.34
N ARG A 90 -7.92 1.98 -9.86
CA ARG A 90 -7.43 0.64 -10.18
C ARG A 90 -8.38 -0.45 -9.68
N PHE A 91 -8.84 -0.35 -8.44
CA PHE A 91 -9.78 -1.28 -7.82
C PHE A 91 -11.12 -1.32 -8.56
N ALA A 92 -11.66 -0.15 -8.91
CA ALA A 92 -12.87 -0.03 -9.72
C ALA A 92 -12.68 -0.65 -11.11
N THR A 93 -11.54 -0.45 -11.76
CA THR A 93 -11.26 -1.10 -13.06
C THR A 93 -11.20 -2.61 -12.94
N GLU A 94 -10.53 -3.15 -11.91
CA GLU A 94 -10.42 -4.60 -11.72
C GLU A 94 -11.75 -5.27 -11.35
N ILE A 95 -12.63 -4.58 -10.63
CA ILE A 95 -13.95 -5.12 -10.26
C ILE A 95 -14.97 -4.88 -11.37
N LEU A 96 -15.13 -3.66 -11.87
CA LEU A 96 -16.18 -3.32 -12.83
C LEU A 96 -15.97 -4.00 -14.19
N PHE A 97 -14.75 -3.97 -14.76
CA PHE A 97 -14.54 -4.55 -16.10
C PHE A 97 -14.42 -6.08 -16.11
N LYS A 98 -13.95 -6.70 -15.02
CA LYS A 98 -13.93 -8.18 -14.92
C LYS A 98 -15.30 -8.78 -14.58
N TYR A 99 -16.20 -8.03 -13.93
CA TYR A 99 -17.57 -8.50 -13.69
C TYR A 99 -18.48 -8.29 -14.91
N ASP A 100 -18.30 -7.22 -15.68
CA ASP A 100 -19.16 -6.92 -16.83
C ASP A 100 -18.89 -7.85 -18.04
N THR A 101 -17.68 -8.39 -18.15
CA THR A 101 -17.31 -9.36 -19.22
C THR A 101 -17.77 -10.79 -18.97
N LYS A 102 -18.54 -11.04 -17.89
CA LYS A 102 -19.13 -12.34 -17.56
C LYS A 102 -20.67 -12.37 -17.71
N ARG A 103 -21.27 -11.37 -18.35
CA ARG A 103 -22.70 -11.36 -18.71
C ARG A 103 -22.93 -11.68 -20.18
#